data_AF-A0A6N4PZ26-F1
#
_entry.id   AF-A0A6N4PZ26-F1
#
_cell.length_a   1.000
_cell.length_b   1.000
_cell.length_c   1.000
_cell.angle_alpha   90.00
_cell.angle_beta   90.00
_cell.angle_gamma   90.00
#
_symmetry.space_group_name_H-M   'P 1'
#
loop_
_entity.id
_entity.type
_entity.pdbx_description
1 polymer ?
#
loop_
_entity_poly.entity_id
_entity_poly.type
_entity_poly.pdbx_seq_one_letter_code
_entity_poly.pdbx_strand_id
1 'polypeptide(L)'
;MQYRPETKELISAIQDFLMKDLLPKLEGDDLLSYKTLVSWNMLGVIARETESSEFERDRYNILDLNLKISKLETDLDEIQFSRLSRKEKYNLLLDWNKEFAKEIRRQSQNNSGLDLKPGSTVWNFAKNQLKETLSVSNPRFQT
;
A
#
# COMPACT_ATOMS: atom_id res chain seq x y z
N MET A 1 -20.95 5.30 -0.52
CA MET A 1 -19.71 4.52 -0.72
C MET A 1 -19.50 3.73 0.57
N GLN A 2 -19.70 2.42 0.54
CA GLN A 2 -19.27 1.58 1.66
C GLN A 2 -17.79 1.31 1.43
N TYR A 3 -16.94 1.94 2.23
CA TYR A 3 -15.52 1.59 2.26
C TYR A 3 -15.43 0.15 2.75
N ARG A 4 -14.87 -0.74 1.91
CA ARG A 4 -14.56 -2.10 2.34
C ARG A 4 -13.42 -1.98 3.37
N PRO A 5 -13.51 -2.63 4.54
CA PRO A 5 -12.47 -2.50 5.53
C PRO A 5 -11.13 -2.98 4.95
N GLU A 6 -10.08 -2.18 5.14
CA GLU A 6 -8.73 -2.57 4.75
C GLU A 6 -8.27 -3.77 5.60
N THR A 7 -7.35 -4.60 5.08
CA THR A 7 -6.84 -5.79 5.78
C THR A 7 -6.39 -5.47 7.20
N LYS A 8 -5.81 -4.28 7.41
CA LYS A 8 -5.42 -3.76 8.71
C LYS A 8 -6.61 -3.50 9.65
N GLU A 9 -7.67 -2.88 9.15
CA GLU A 9 -8.88 -2.59 9.94
C GLU A 9 -9.55 -3.89 10.38
N LEU A 10 -9.58 -4.91 9.52
CA LEU A 10 -10.07 -6.24 9.86
C LEU A 10 -9.20 -6.91 10.92
N ILE A 11 -7.87 -6.89 10.77
CA ILE A 11 -6.95 -7.46 11.77
C ILE A 11 -7.10 -6.75 13.12
N SER A 12 -7.19 -5.42 13.13
CA SER A 12 -7.41 -4.63 14.35
C SER A 12 -8.74 -4.94 15.02
N ALA A 13 -9.82 -5.11 14.24
CA ALA A 13 -11.12 -5.50 14.80
C ALA A 13 -11.08 -6.89 15.45
N ILE A 14 -10.38 -7.85 14.84
CA ILE A 14 -10.19 -9.18 15.42
C ILE A 14 -9.35 -9.09 16.71
N GLN A 15 -8.27 -8.32 16.71
CA GLN A 15 -7.44 -8.11 17.90
C GLN A 15 -8.25 -7.52 19.06
N ASP A 16 -9.11 -6.54 18.77
CA ASP A 16 -9.99 -5.93 19.76
C ASP A 16 -10.97 -6.96 20.33
N PHE A 17 -11.59 -7.77 19.48
CA PHE A 17 -12.48 -8.86 19.92
C PHE A 17 -11.75 -9.86 20.83
N LEU A 18 -10.54 -10.28 20.45
CA LEU A 18 -9.76 -11.23 21.24
C LEU A 18 -9.48 -10.71 22.65
N MET A 19 -9.16 -9.42 22.79
CA MET A 19 -8.79 -8.84 24.09
C MET A 19 -9.99 -8.38 24.93
N LYS A 20 -11.00 -7.79 24.30
CA LYS A 20 -12.12 -7.14 25.01
C LYS A 20 -13.27 -8.10 25.28
N ASP A 21 -13.52 -9.03 24.37
CA ASP A 21 -14.71 -9.89 24.41
C ASP A 21 -14.39 -11.36 24.72
N LEU A 22 -13.29 -11.89 24.16
CA LEU A 22 -12.95 -13.30 24.28
C LEU A 22 -12.11 -13.58 25.53
N LEU A 23 -10.95 -12.93 25.70
CA LEU A 23 -10.02 -13.20 26.79
C LEU A 23 -10.66 -13.15 28.19
N PRO A 24 -11.54 -12.18 28.51
CA PRO A 24 -12.21 -12.15 29.83
C PRO A 24 -13.13 -13.36 30.08
N LYS A 25 -13.59 -14.04 29.04
CA LYS A 25 -14.45 -15.24 29.15
C LYS A 25 -13.66 -16.53 29.28
N LEU A 26 -12.34 -16.46 29.15
CA LEU A 26 -11.42 -17.59 29.26
C LEU A 26 -10.80 -17.72 30.66
N GLU A 27 -11.27 -16.92 31.62
CA GLU A 27 -10.86 -17.01 33.03
C GLU A 27 -11.05 -18.44 33.56
N GLY A 28 -9.95 -19.06 33.99
CA GLY A 28 -9.92 -20.46 34.45
C GLY A 28 -9.42 -21.49 33.44
N ASP A 29 -9.24 -21.11 32.17
CA ASP A 29 -8.52 -21.91 31.16
C ASP A 29 -7.22 -21.19 30.75
N ASP A 30 -6.16 -21.44 31.54
CA ASP A 30 -4.85 -20.82 31.36
C ASP A 30 -4.25 -21.11 29.98
N LEU A 31 -4.46 -22.32 29.45
CA LEU A 31 -3.90 -22.73 28.16
C LEU A 31 -4.58 -21.98 27.01
N LEU A 32 -5.90 -21.86 27.04
CA LEU A 32 -6.67 -21.16 26.01
C LEU A 32 -6.46 -19.65 26.10
N SER A 33 -6.35 -19.10 27.31
CA SER A 33 -5.97 -17.71 27.56
C SER A 33 -4.60 -17.38 26.98
N TYR A 34 -3.60 -18.24 27.22
CA TYR A 34 -2.26 -18.09 26.66
C TYR A 34 -2.28 -18.09 25.11
N LYS A 35 -2.97 -19.05 24.49
CA LYS A 35 -3.09 -19.12 23.01
C LYS A 35 -3.78 -17.89 22.41
N THR A 36 -4.74 -17.32 23.13
CA THR A 36 -5.44 -16.09 22.73
C THR A 36 -4.48 -14.89 22.74
N LEU A 37 -3.66 -14.75 23.80
CA LEU A 37 -2.64 -13.70 23.88
C LEU A 37 -1.56 -13.84 22.80
N VAL A 38 -1.13 -15.07 22.49
CA VAL A 38 -0.18 -15.32 21.40
C VAL A 38 -0.78 -14.92 20.06
N SER A 39 -2.03 -15.32 19.80
CA SER A 39 -2.74 -14.99 18.56
C SER A 39 -2.91 -13.47 18.40
N TRP A 40 -3.28 -12.77 19.48
CA TRP A 40 -3.36 -11.31 19.49
C TRP A 40 -2.02 -10.65 19.15
N ASN A 41 -0.91 -11.11 19.73
CA ASN A 41 0.42 -10.60 19.42
C ASN A 41 0.81 -10.85 17.95
N MET A 42 0.58 -12.08 17.45
CA MET A 42 0.89 -12.46 16.08
C MET A 42 0.10 -11.63 15.07
N LEU A 43 -1.18 -11.38 15.32
CA LEU A 43 -1.99 -10.47 14.50
C LEU A 43 -1.39 -9.06 14.46
N GLY A 44 -0.83 -8.58 15.56
CA GLY A 44 -0.16 -7.27 15.62
C GLY A 44 1.14 -7.23 14.81
N VAL A 45 1.87 -8.35 14.74
CA VAL A 45 3.04 -8.49 13.85
C VAL A 45 2.59 -8.50 12.38
N ILE A 46 1.61 -9.34 12.04
CA ILE A 46 1.07 -9.47 10.67
C ILE A 46 0.54 -8.12 10.16
N ALA A 47 -0.17 -7.36 11.00
CA ALA A 47 -0.66 -6.02 10.63
C ALA A 47 0.48 -5.06 10.24
N ARG A 48 1.60 -5.09 10.99
CA ARG A 48 2.78 -4.25 10.70
C ARG A 48 3.53 -4.72 9.45
N GLU A 49 3.68 -6.02 9.26
CA GLU A 49 4.35 -6.60 8.09
C GLU A 49 3.56 -6.36 6.81
N THR A 50 2.25 -6.57 6.84
CA THR A 50 1.36 -6.31 5.71
C THR A 50 1.48 -4.85 5.26
N GLU A 51 1.44 -3.92 6.20
CA GLU A 51 1.56 -2.48 5.92
C GLU A 51 2.95 -2.09 5.39
N SER A 52 4.04 -2.71 5.88
CA SER A 52 5.37 -2.48 5.30
C SER A 52 5.49 -3.04 3.89
N SER A 53 4.88 -4.20 3.62
CA SER A 53 4.92 -4.84 2.30
C SER A 53 4.18 -4.02 1.23
N GLU A 54 3.14 -3.27 1.61
CA GLU A 54 2.41 -2.38 0.70
C GLU A 54 3.30 -1.24 0.20
N PHE A 55 4.07 -0.58 1.09
CA PHE A 55 4.99 0.48 0.68
C PHE A 55 6.13 -0.02 -0.21
N GLU A 56 6.66 -1.22 0.05
CA GLU A 56 7.68 -1.83 -0.80
C GLU A 56 7.12 -2.20 -2.18
N ARG A 57 5.88 -2.72 -2.24
CA ARG A 57 5.20 -3.02 -3.50
C ARG A 57 4.94 -1.74 -4.30
N ASP A 58 4.48 -0.67 -3.67
CA ASP A 58 4.25 0.61 -4.32
C ASP A 58 5.56 1.20 -4.88
N ARG A 59 6.66 1.09 -4.12
CA ARG A 59 8.00 1.45 -4.61
C ARG A 59 8.39 0.60 -5.82
N TYR A 60 8.21 -0.72 -5.76
CA TYR A 60 8.55 -1.61 -6.87
C TYR A 60 7.75 -1.27 -8.12
N ASN A 61 6.43 -1.07 -7.98
CA ASN A 61 5.57 -0.68 -9.08
C ASN A 61 6.02 0.64 -9.72
N ILE A 62 6.43 1.63 -8.91
CA ILE A 62 6.95 2.91 -9.41
C ILE A 62 8.29 2.75 -10.14
N LEU A 63 9.17 1.85 -9.69
CA LEU A 63 10.46 1.61 -10.33
C LEU A 63 10.36 0.73 -11.59
N ASP A 64 9.47 -0.27 -11.58
CA ASP A 64 9.23 -1.19 -12.71
C ASP A 64 8.70 -0.46 -13.94
N LEU A 65 8.00 0.66 -13.72
CA LEU A 65 7.62 1.58 -14.77
C LEU A 65 8.80 1.99 -15.67
N ASN A 66 10.01 2.09 -15.11
CA ASN A 66 11.27 2.41 -15.81
C ASN A 66 11.07 3.52 -16.87
N LEU A 67 10.25 4.50 -16.50
CA LEU A 67 9.83 5.53 -17.44
C LEU A 67 10.98 6.51 -17.66
N LYS A 68 12.04 6.46 -16.83
CA LYS A 68 13.17 7.39 -16.81
C LYS A 68 12.69 8.84 -16.74
N ILE A 69 11.55 9.03 -16.08
CA ILE A 69 10.83 10.31 -16.05
C ILE A 69 11.49 11.22 -15.02
N SER A 70 12.05 10.68 -13.93
CA SER A 70 12.75 11.50 -12.94
C SER A 70 14.04 10.84 -12.45
N LYS A 71 14.97 11.67 -11.96
CA LYS A 71 16.19 11.22 -11.28
C LYS A 71 15.90 10.40 -10.00
N LEU A 72 14.66 10.45 -9.50
CA LEU A 72 14.22 9.72 -8.32
C LEU A 72 14.28 8.20 -8.53
N GLU A 73 14.18 7.72 -9.78
CA GLU A 73 14.35 6.30 -10.13
C GLU A 73 15.78 5.79 -9.87
N THR A 74 16.77 6.69 -9.85
CA THR A 74 18.20 6.36 -9.69
C THR A 74 18.80 6.72 -8.32
N ASP A 75 18.14 7.60 -7.55
CA ASP A 75 18.75 8.22 -6.37
C ASP A 75 18.54 7.45 -5.05
N LEU A 76 17.68 6.43 -5.00
CA LEU A 76 17.31 5.76 -3.74
C LEU A 76 17.53 4.24 -3.72
N ASP A 77 18.55 3.83 -2.98
CA ASP A 77 18.86 2.43 -2.68
C ASP A 77 17.77 1.77 -1.83
N GLU A 78 17.50 0.49 -2.11
CA GLU A 78 16.46 -0.30 -1.43
C GLU A 78 16.68 -0.37 0.09
N ILE A 79 17.94 -0.40 0.49
CA ILE A 79 18.36 -0.41 1.90
C ILE A 79 18.01 0.91 2.59
N GLN A 80 18.08 2.04 1.87
CA GLN A 80 17.71 3.33 2.44
C GLN A 80 16.21 3.45 2.61
N PHE A 81 15.42 3.01 1.63
CA PHE A 81 13.97 3.04 1.71
C PHE A 81 13.44 2.17 2.85
N SER A 82 13.96 0.94 3.01
CA SER A 82 13.47 0.01 4.02
C SER A 82 13.66 0.51 5.47
N ARG A 83 14.66 1.38 5.70
CA ARG A 83 14.97 2.01 6.99
C ARG A 83 14.09 3.23 7.33
N LEU A 84 13.35 3.78 6.37
CA LEU A 84 12.50 4.94 6.61
C LEU A 84 11.30 4.58 7.50
N SER A 85 10.90 5.52 8.36
CA SER A 85 9.64 5.40 9.10
C SER A 85 8.43 5.46 8.16
N ARG A 86 7.28 4.98 8.62
CA ARG A 86 6.02 5.00 7.85
C ARG A 86 5.69 6.38 7.29
N LYS A 87 5.83 7.43 8.10
CA LYS A 87 5.53 8.81 7.69
C LYS A 87 6.48 9.28 6.59
N GLU A 88 7.74 8.90 6.68
CA GLU A 88 8.76 9.22 5.68
C GLU A 88 8.53 8.46 4.38
N LYS A 89 8.25 7.14 4.43
CA LYS A 89 7.88 6.34 3.26
C LYS A 89 6.67 6.95 2.54
N TYR A 90 5.61 7.27 3.28
CA TYR A 90 4.40 7.90 2.72
C TYR A 90 4.70 9.25 2.06
N ASN A 91 5.39 10.15 2.76
CA ASN A 91 5.71 11.47 2.21
C ASN A 91 6.60 11.38 0.97
N LEU A 92 7.58 10.48 0.99
CA LEU A 92 8.49 10.25 -0.12
C LEU A 92 7.75 9.75 -1.37
N LEU A 93 6.92 8.71 -1.24
CA LEU A 93 6.11 8.20 -2.34
C LEU A 93 5.10 9.24 -2.84
N LEU A 94 4.52 10.03 -1.93
CA LEU A 94 3.63 11.12 -2.29
C LEU A 94 4.36 12.19 -3.12
N ASP A 95 5.57 12.57 -2.72
CA ASP A 95 6.36 13.56 -3.44
C ASP A 95 6.85 13.01 -4.78
N TRP A 96 7.22 11.74 -4.84
CA TRP A 96 7.50 11.05 -6.11
C TRP A 96 6.30 11.13 -7.05
N ASN A 97 5.11 10.77 -6.58
CA ASN A 97 3.89 10.84 -7.39
C ASN A 97 3.61 12.27 -7.90
N LYS A 98 3.86 13.31 -7.08
CA LYS A 98 3.73 14.71 -7.52
C LYS A 98 4.73 15.06 -8.62
N GLU A 99 6.00 14.65 -8.47
CA GLU A 99 7.03 14.92 -9.47
C GLU A 99 6.77 14.15 -10.77
N PHE A 100 6.40 12.87 -10.69
CA PHE A 100 5.96 12.09 -11.86
C PHE A 100 4.79 12.76 -12.58
N ALA A 101 3.77 13.22 -11.84
CA ALA A 101 2.63 13.91 -12.45
C ALA A 101 3.01 15.23 -13.12
N LYS A 102 3.91 16.03 -12.52
CA LYS A 102 4.43 17.26 -13.12
C LYS A 102 5.18 16.96 -14.41
N GLU A 103 6.05 15.96 -14.39
CA GLU A 103 6.88 15.61 -15.52
C GLU A 103 6.06 15.02 -16.67
N ILE A 104 5.10 14.14 -16.39
CA ILE A 104 4.14 13.63 -17.39
C ILE A 104 3.41 14.81 -18.06
N ARG A 105 2.94 15.80 -17.29
CA ARG A 105 2.30 17.01 -17.85
C ARG A 105 3.26 17.83 -18.70
N ARG A 106 4.51 18.03 -18.25
CA ARG A 106 5.54 18.78 -18.97
C ARG A 106 5.83 18.13 -20.33
N GLN A 107 6.03 16.81 -20.35
CA GLN A 107 6.31 16.07 -21.59
C GLN A 107 5.09 16.00 -22.51
N SER A 108 3.88 15.92 -21.95
CA SER A 108 2.63 16.02 -22.72
C SER A 108 2.50 17.36 -23.45
N GLN A 109 2.92 18.46 -22.83
CA GLN A 109 2.82 19.80 -23.42
C GLN A 109 3.90 20.07 -24.47
N ASN A 110 5.08 19.48 -24.28
CA ASN A 110 6.23 19.69 -25.17
C ASN A 110 6.24 18.76 -26.41
N ASN A 111 5.22 17.91 -26.60
CA ASN A 111 5.17 16.88 -27.67
C ASN A 111 6.43 16.01 -27.75
N SER A 112 7.13 15.86 -26.63
CA SER A 112 8.47 15.26 -26.57
C SER A 112 8.40 13.94 -25.82
N GLY A 113 8.27 12.84 -26.56
CA GLY A 113 8.76 11.53 -26.17
C GLY A 113 7.82 10.58 -25.42
N LEU A 114 6.92 11.07 -24.55
CA LEU A 114 5.98 10.19 -23.84
C LEU A 114 4.72 9.92 -24.66
N ASP A 115 4.54 8.66 -25.07
CA ASP A 115 3.28 8.22 -25.64
C ASP A 115 2.22 8.21 -24.53
N LEU A 116 1.28 9.13 -24.57
CA LEU A 116 0.13 9.23 -23.65
C LEU A 116 -1.16 8.76 -24.31
N LYS A 117 -1.06 8.17 -25.50
CA LYS A 117 -2.23 7.63 -26.20
C LYS A 117 -2.84 6.46 -25.43
N PRO A 118 -4.14 6.22 -25.60
CA PRO A 118 -4.78 5.02 -25.08
C PRO A 118 -4.01 3.77 -25.50
N GLY A 119 -3.55 3.00 -24.51
CA GLY A 119 -2.78 1.77 -24.71
C GLY A 119 -1.26 1.90 -24.52
N SER A 120 -0.74 3.11 -24.31
CA SER A 120 0.67 3.31 -23.97
C SER A 120 1.02 2.82 -22.55
N THR A 121 2.30 2.68 -22.24
CA THR A 121 2.77 2.20 -20.92
C THR A 121 2.27 3.09 -19.78
N VAL A 122 2.41 4.41 -19.90
CA VAL A 122 1.94 5.37 -18.88
C VAL A 122 0.42 5.34 -18.77
N TRP A 123 -0.29 5.24 -19.90
CA TRP A 123 -1.74 5.15 -19.91
C TRP A 123 -2.24 3.88 -19.20
N ASN A 124 -1.66 2.72 -19.55
CA ASN A 124 -2.06 1.45 -18.95
C ASN A 124 -1.72 1.39 -17.46
N PHE A 125 -0.58 1.94 -17.05
CA PHE A 125 -0.24 2.06 -15.64
C PHE A 125 -1.27 2.90 -14.88
N ALA A 126 -1.52 4.14 -15.33
CA ALA A 126 -2.48 5.01 -14.66
C ALA A 126 -3.89 4.40 -14.63
N LYS A 127 -4.30 3.74 -15.73
CA LYS A 127 -5.58 3.04 -15.83
C LYS A 127 -5.66 1.83 -14.88
N ASN A 128 -4.59 1.03 -14.79
CA ASN A 128 -4.55 -0.15 -13.91
C ASN A 128 -4.54 0.26 -12.45
N GLN A 129 -3.73 1.25 -12.06
CA GLN A 129 -3.73 1.81 -10.70
C GLN A 129 -5.11 2.36 -10.32
N LEU A 130 -5.76 3.07 -11.24
CA LEU A 130 -7.12 3.55 -11.05
C LEU A 130 -8.11 2.39 -10.92
N LYS A 131 -8.00 1.34 -11.76
CA LYS A 131 -8.85 0.14 -11.67
C LYS A 131 -8.68 -0.55 -10.32
N GLU A 132 -7.45 -0.75 -9.85
CA GLU A 132 -7.15 -1.34 -8.54
C GLU A 132 -7.77 -0.52 -7.42
N THR A 133 -7.55 0.79 -7.39
CA THR A 133 -8.13 1.71 -6.40
C THR A 133 -9.67 1.67 -6.42
N LEU A 134 -10.26 1.63 -7.63
CA LEU A 134 -11.71 1.55 -7.80
C LEU A 134 -12.27 0.17 -7.46
N SER A 135 -11.49 -0.92 -7.61
CA SER A 135 -11.91 -2.28 -7.25
C SER A 135 -12.08 -2.47 -5.74
N VAL A 136 -11.32 -1.70 -4.95
CA VAL A 136 -11.45 -1.64 -3.48
C VAL A 136 -12.74 -0.93 -3.07
N SER A 137 -13.13 0.13 -3.79
CA SER A 137 -14.27 0.98 -3.44
C SER A 137 -15.58 0.66 -4.17
N ASN A 138 -15.53 -0.11 -5.26
CA ASN A 138 -16.69 -0.45 -6.09
C ASN A 138 -16.59 -1.87 -6.69
N PRO A 139 -17.53 -2.77 -6.36
CA PRO A 139 -17.55 -4.16 -6.85
C PRO A 139 -17.56 -4.30 -8.37
N ARG A 140 -18.05 -3.30 -9.11
CA ARG A 140 -18.13 -3.32 -10.58
C ARG A 140 -16.77 -3.38 -11.27
N PHE A 141 -15.68 -3.05 -10.56
CA PHE A 141 -14.32 -3.07 -11.11
C PHE A 141 -13.51 -4.32 -10.71
N GLN A 142 -14.14 -5.32 -10.08
CA GLN A 142 -13.49 -6.58 -9.70
C GLN A 142 -13.36 -7.61 -10.85
N THR A 143 -13.98 -7.34 -12.00
CA THR A 143 -13.94 -8.18 -13.22
C THR A 143 -12.86 -7.69 -14.18
#